data_AF-A0ABD1EG49-F1
#
_entry.id   AF-A0ABD1EG49-F1
#
_cell.length_a   1.000
_cell.length_b   1.000
_cell.length_c   1.000
_cell.angle_alpha   90.00
_cell.angle_beta   90.00
_cell.angle_gamma   90.00
#
_symmetry.space_group_name_H-M   'P 1'
#
loop_
_entity.id
_entity.type
_entity.pdbx_description
1 polymer ?
#
loop_
_entity_poly.entity_id
_entity_poly.type
_entity_poly.pdbx_seq_one_letter_code
_entity_poly.pdbx_strand_id
1 'polypeptide(L)'
;MELDVLLKVGKNPKTSVREIAEELDSSKDTVHRIIKEHKYHPYIAQKVQHLEDNDHNRRIQLCVNFLNQSQAYSKITWTIFHRWDIKPRTIPRTVDCPHQ
;
A
#
# COMPACT_ATOMS: atom_id res chain seq x y z
N MET A 1 7.86 2.36 -25.48
CA MET A 1 7.10 1.36 -24.71
C MET A 1 7.52 1.30 -23.25
N GLU A 2 8.76 0.94 -22.92
CA GLU A 2 9.20 0.82 -21.51
C GLU A 2 9.11 2.14 -20.73
N LEU A 3 9.63 3.22 -21.31
CA LEU A 3 9.54 4.56 -20.73
C LEU A 3 8.08 5.01 -20.54
N ASP A 4 7.20 4.67 -21.49
CA ASP A 4 5.79 5.06 -21.45
C ASP A 4 5.04 4.36 -20.30
N VAL A 5 5.33 3.08 -20.08
CA VAL A 5 4.81 2.33 -18.93
C VAL A 5 5.24 2.98 -17.62
N LEU A 6 6.53 3.32 -17.48
CA LEU A 6 7.06 3.93 -16.25
C LEU A 6 6.48 5.33 -16.00
N LEU A 7 6.35 6.15 -17.06
CA LEU A 7 5.71 7.47 -16.96
C LEU A 7 4.25 7.36 -16.51
N LYS A 8 3.51 6.38 -17.03
CA LYS A 8 2.10 6.17 -16.67
C LYS A 8 1.95 5.78 -15.20
N VAL A 9 2.72 4.78 -14.77
CA VAL A 9 2.72 4.29 -13.38
C VAL A 9 3.21 5.35 -12.41
N GLY A 10 4.24 6.12 -12.78
CA GLY A 10 4.78 7.20 -11.94
C GLY A 10 3.80 8.36 -11.76
N LYS A 11 3.04 8.72 -12.80
CA LYS A 11 2.00 9.76 -12.72
C LYS A 11 0.79 9.33 -11.90
N ASN A 12 0.36 8.08 -12.05
CA ASN A 12 -0.78 7.54 -11.33
C ASN A 12 -0.50 6.09 -10.87
N PRO A 13 -0.04 5.89 -9.62
CA PRO A 13 0.26 4.56 -9.11
C PRO A 13 -1.01 3.72 -8.84
N LYS A 14 -2.21 4.27 -9.07
CA LYS A 14 -3.49 3.55 -8.92
C LYS A 14 -3.95 2.89 -10.21
N THR A 15 -3.33 3.22 -11.35
CA THR A 15 -3.70 2.68 -12.66
C THR A 15 -3.41 1.19 -12.72
N SER A 16 -4.36 0.42 -13.26
CA SER A 16 -4.20 -1.04 -13.34
C SER A 16 -3.28 -1.45 -14.49
N VAL A 17 -2.59 -2.59 -14.35
CA VAL A 17 -1.73 -3.14 -15.43
C VAL A 17 -2.53 -3.38 -16.72
N ARG A 18 -3.82 -3.71 -16.62
CA ARG A 18 -4.69 -3.93 -17.80
C ARG A 18 -4.98 -2.63 -18.53
N GLU A 19 -5.30 -1.59 -17.79
CA GLU A 19 -5.57 -0.25 -18.33
C GLU A 19 -4.35 0.30 -19.07
N ILE A 20 -3.15 0.16 -18.50
CA ILE A 20 -1.89 0.55 -19.15
C ILE A 20 -1.63 -0.28 -20.42
N ALA A 21 -1.96 -1.58 -20.39
CA ALA A 21 -1.78 -2.48 -21.52
C ALA A 21 -2.71 -2.12 -22.68
N GLU A 22 -3.98 -1.82 -22.39
CA GLU A 22 -4.98 -1.38 -23.37
C GLU A 22 -4.62 -0.01 -23.98
N GLU A 23 -4.17 0.94 -23.17
CA GLU A 23 -3.80 2.28 -23.64
C GLU A 23 -2.52 2.30 -24.50
N LEU A 24 -1.58 1.39 -24.24
CA LEU A 24 -0.30 1.30 -24.94
C LEU A 24 -0.30 0.22 -26.03
N ASP A 25 -1.45 -0.40 -26.32
CA ASP A 25 -1.61 -1.52 -27.26
C ASP A 25 -0.54 -2.62 -27.06
N SER A 26 -0.32 -2.98 -25.80
CA SER A 26 0.72 -3.92 -25.38
C SER A 26 0.09 -5.09 -24.63
N SER A 27 0.80 -6.23 -24.58
CA SER A 27 0.38 -7.32 -23.70
C SER A 27 0.51 -6.92 -22.22
N LYS A 28 -0.42 -7.40 -21.40
CA LYS A 28 -0.38 -7.26 -19.94
C LYS A 28 0.93 -7.81 -19.35
N ASP A 29 1.43 -8.91 -19.88
CA ASP A 29 2.64 -9.57 -19.38
C ASP A 29 3.88 -8.71 -19.63
N THR A 30 3.95 -8.03 -20.77
CA THR A 30 5.01 -7.06 -21.07
C THR A 30 5.00 -5.90 -20.08
N VAL A 31 3.83 -5.30 -19.83
CA VAL A 31 3.68 -4.21 -18.85
C VAL A 31 4.06 -4.68 -17.45
N HIS A 32 3.58 -5.86 -17.05
CA HIS A 32 3.88 -6.43 -15.74
C HIS A 32 5.38 -6.73 -15.54
N ARG A 33 6.05 -7.23 -16.58
CA ARG A 33 7.50 -7.47 -16.57
C ARG A 33 8.27 -6.17 -16.34
N ILE A 34 7.94 -5.11 -17.10
CA ILE A 34 8.58 -3.79 -16.98
C ILE A 34 8.42 -3.22 -15.55
N ILE A 35 7.20 -3.23 -15.02
CA ILE A 35 6.92 -2.74 -13.66
C ILE A 35 7.77 -3.48 -12.62
N LYS A 36 7.88 -4.81 -12.76
CA LYS A 36 8.65 -5.66 -11.84
C LYS A 36 10.16 -5.44 -11.94
N GLU A 37 10.69 -5.32 -13.16
CA GLU A 37 12.12 -5.05 -13.40
C GLU A 37 12.56 -3.73 -12.77
N HIS A 38 11.69 -2.70 -12.82
CA HIS A 38 11.94 -1.39 -12.24
C HIS A 38 11.52 -1.25 -10.77
N LYS A 39 11.08 -2.34 -10.13
CA LYS A 39 10.64 -2.37 -8.73
C LYS A 39 9.56 -1.32 -8.41
N TYR A 40 8.69 -1.04 -9.37
CA TYR A 40 7.53 -0.20 -9.13
C TYR A 40 6.45 -1.00 -8.41
N HIS A 41 5.86 -0.39 -7.38
CA HIS A 41 4.79 -1.00 -6.58
C HIS A 41 3.53 -0.13 -6.66
N PRO A 42 2.73 -0.24 -7.74
CA PRO A 42 1.42 0.41 -7.83
C PRO A 42 0.57 0.10 -6.60
N TYR A 43 -0.11 1.10 -6.05
CA TYR A 43 -0.88 0.96 -4.82
C TYR A 43 -2.19 1.75 -4.93
N ILE A 44 -3.22 1.22 -4.28
CA ILE A 44 -4.48 1.94 -4.06
C ILE A 44 -4.44 2.45 -2.62
N ALA A 45 -4.33 3.77 -2.46
CA ALA A 45 -4.47 4.38 -1.15
C ALA A 45 -5.88 4.12 -0.61
N GLN A 46 -6.00 3.21 0.36
CA GLN A 46 -7.25 2.93 1.05
C GLN A 46 -7.35 3.82 2.28
N LYS A 47 -8.43 4.59 2.40
CA LYS A 47 -8.74 5.35 3.61
C LYS A 47 -9.25 4.38 4.67
N VAL A 48 -8.35 3.85 5.50
CA VAL A 48 -8.69 2.86 6.53
C VAL A 48 -9.25 3.47 7.82
N GLN A 49 -9.13 4.80 8.01
CA GLN A 49 -9.72 5.57 9.13
C GLN A 49 -10.03 7.01 8.69
N HIS A 50 -11.04 7.66 9.29
CA HIS A 50 -11.25 9.10 9.14
C HIS A 50 -10.14 9.82 9.91
N LEU A 51 -9.07 10.20 9.20
CA LEU A 51 -8.08 11.14 9.73
C LEU A 51 -8.76 12.48 9.98
N GLU A 52 -8.71 12.96 11.22
CA GLU A 52 -9.04 14.35 11.54
C GLU A 52 -7.87 15.26 11.14
N ASP A 53 -8.14 16.54 10.84
CA ASP A 53 -7.10 17.50 10.43
C ASP A 53 -5.95 17.61 11.45
N ASN A 54 -6.23 17.36 12.73
CA ASN A 54 -5.25 17.41 13.80
C ASN A 54 -4.48 16.09 14.03
N ASP A 55 -4.85 14.99 13.37
CA ASP A 55 -4.22 13.68 13.61
C ASP A 55 -2.75 13.66 13.16
N HIS A 56 -2.39 14.41 12.12
CA HIS A 56 -1.00 14.53 11.70
C HIS A 56 -0.13 15.09 12.82
N ASN A 57 -0.55 16.20 13.43
CA ASN A 57 0.16 16.84 14.53
C ASN A 57 0.22 15.93 15.76
N ARG A 58 -0.90 15.29 16.12
CA ARG A 58 -0.95 14.32 17.23
C ARG A 58 0.04 13.17 17.03
N ARG A 59 0.14 12.63 15.81
CA ARG A 59 1.07 11.53 15.45
C ARG A 59 2.53 11.98 15.55
N ILE A 60 2.86 13.17 15.05
CA ILE A 60 4.22 13.73 15.16
C ILE A 60 4.60 13.98 16.63
N GLN A 61 3.71 14.59 17.40
CA GLN A 61 3.94 14.83 18.84
C GLN A 61 4.17 13.52 19.60
N LEU A 62 3.39 12.48 19.30
CA LEU A 62 3.60 11.14 19.86
C LEU A 62 5.01 10.62 19.53
N CYS A 63 5.43 10.66 18.26
CA CYS A 63 6.76 10.19 17.84
C CYS A 63 7.88 10.97 18.55
N VAL A 64 7.78 12.30 18.61
CA VAL A 64 8.77 13.16 19.29
C VAL A 64 8.83 12.83 20.78
N ASN A 65 7.68 12.69 21.45
CA ASN A 65 7.61 12.32 22.85
C ASN A 65 8.23 10.95 23.10
N PHE A 66 8.01 9.99 22.20
CA PHE A 66 8.57 8.64 22.29
C PHE A 66 10.09 8.64 22.15
N LEU A 67 10.63 9.40 21.19
CA LEU A 67 12.08 9.55 21.00
C LEU A 67 12.75 10.20 22.21
N ASN A 68 12.15 11.26 22.75
CA ASN A 68 12.67 12.01 23.90
C ASN A 68 12.62 11.21 25.22
N GLN A 69 11.72 10.22 25.31
CA GLN A 69 11.54 9.39 26.50
C GLN A 69 12.09 7.96 26.31
N SER A 70 12.89 7.73 25.26
CA SER A 70 13.37 6.40 24.86
C SER A 70 14.18 5.66 25.94
N GLN A 71 14.82 6.35 26.88
CA GLN A 71 15.46 5.72 28.05
C GLN A 71 14.47 5.17 29.09
N ALA A 72 13.26 5.73 29.19
CA ALA A 72 12.23 5.32 30.16
C ALA A 72 11.38 4.13 29.68
N TYR A 73 11.39 3.84 28.39
CA TYR A 73 10.47 2.89 27.75
C TYR A 73 11.14 1.60 27.25
N SER A 74 12.17 1.10 27.94
CA SER A 74 12.83 -0.18 27.60
C SER A 74 11.89 -1.40 27.56
N LYS A 75 10.68 -1.28 28.14
CA LYS A 75 9.65 -2.34 28.18
C LYS A 75 8.50 -2.19 27.16
N ILE A 76 8.34 -1.04 26.48
CA ILE A 76 7.19 -0.80 25.56
C ILE A 76 7.48 -1.30 24.13
N THR A 77 8.74 -1.55 23.80
CA THR A 77 9.16 -2.00 22.45
C THR A 77 8.60 -3.36 22.05
N TRP A 78 8.22 -4.23 23.00
CA TRP A 78 7.68 -5.56 22.70
C TRP A 78 6.17 -5.56 22.42
N THR A 79 5.35 -4.82 23.16
CA THR A 79 3.89 -4.93 23.04
C THR A 79 3.31 -4.38 21.73
N ILE A 80 3.99 -3.43 21.08
CA ILE A 80 3.53 -2.81 19.83
C ILE A 80 3.92 -3.64 18.59
N PHE A 81 5.10 -4.30 18.62
CA PHE A 81 5.58 -5.09 17.48
C PHE A 81 4.98 -6.51 17.42
N HIS A 82 4.68 -7.16 18.55
CA HIS A 82 4.19 -8.54 18.56
C HIS A 82 2.71 -8.71 18.17
N ARG A 83 1.96 -7.62 17.93
CA ARG A 83 0.59 -7.69 17.40
C ARG A 83 0.50 -7.62 15.86
N TRP A 84 1.64 -7.53 15.17
CA TRP A 84 1.71 -7.66 13.71
C TRP A 84 1.80 -9.11 13.19
N ASP A 85 1.80 -10.11 14.09
CA ASP A 85 1.70 -11.54 13.74
C ASP A 85 0.24 -12.03 13.58
N ILE A 86 -0.74 -11.12 13.50
CA ILE A 86 -2.08 -11.50 13.04
C ILE A 86 -1.97 -11.72 11.53
N LYS A 87 -1.81 -12.99 11.14
CA LYS A 87 -1.89 -13.45 9.74
C LYS A 87 -2.99 -12.68 9.00
N PRO A 88 -2.76 -12.24 7.75
CA PRO A 88 -3.81 -11.59 6.98
C PRO A 88 -5.03 -12.50 7.00
N ARG A 89 -6.13 -11.98 7.55
CA ARG A 89 -7.43 -12.63 7.51
C ARG A 89 -7.70 -12.88 6.03
N THR A 90 -7.59 -14.13 5.58
CA THR A 90 -8.02 -14.52 4.24
C THR A 90 -9.48 -14.13 4.15
N ILE A 91 -9.76 -13.05 3.42
CA ILE A 91 -11.13 -12.71 3.04
C ILE A 91 -11.61 -13.94 2.26
N PRO A 92 -12.65 -14.65 2.72
CA PRO A 92 -13.19 -15.74 1.94
C PRO A 92 -13.61 -15.14 0.60
N ARG A 93 -13.07 -15.68 -0.50
CA ARG A 93 -13.63 -15.44 -1.83
C ARG A 93 -15.12 -15.74 -1.69
N THR A 94 -15.94 -14.74 -1.97
CA THR A 94 -17.39 -14.85 -2.00
C THR A 94 -17.74 -16.14 -2.71
N VAL A 95 -18.39 -17.05 -1.98
CA VAL A 95 -19.07 -18.21 -2.54
C VAL A 95 -20.01 -17.73 -3.63
N ASP A 96 -19.97 -18.43 -4.76
CA ASP A 96 -20.72 -18.15 -5.98
C ASP A 96 -22.18 -17.79 -5.66
N CYS A 97 -22.61 -16.59 -6.08
CA CYS A 97 -24.04 -16.28 -6.13
C CYS A 97 -24.62 -16.99 -7.37
N PRO A 98 -25.59 -17.90 -7.22
CA PRO A 98 -26.23 -18.53 -8.36
C PRO A 98 -27.04 -17.47 -9.12
N HIS A 99 -26.75 -17.32 -10.41
CA HIS A 99 -27.63 -16.61 -11.33
C HIS A 99 -28.97 -17.37 -11.37
N GLN A 100 -30.02 -16.72 -10.88
CA GLN A 100 -31.39 -17.01 -11.31
C GLN A 100 -31.62 -16.44 -12.70
#